data_AF-G3IM59-F1
#
_entry.id   AF-G3IM59-F1
#
_cell.length_a   1.000
_cell.length_b   1.000
_cell.length_c   1.000
_cell.angle_alpha   90.00
_cell.angle_beta   90.00
_cell.angle_gamma   90.00
#
_symmetry.space_group_name_H-M   'P 1'
#
loop_
_entity.id
_entity.type
_entity.pdbx_description
1 polymer ?
#
loop_
_entity_poly.entity_id
_entity_poly.type
_entity_poly.pdbx_seq_one_letter_code
_entity_poly.pdbx_strand_id
1 'polypeptide(L)'
;MENAVLTLAQIENSAAVQKAIEHYEEQMNQKVHLPTETLQELLDLHRPIESEAIEVFIKNSFKDVDQKFQKKLGDQLVAKRDAFIKKNMDVSSARCSDLLEDIFGPLEEEVKQGTFSKPGGYYLFLQKKQELEKKYNQAPGKGLQAEEMLKKYFESKDDVAETLLKTDQSLTEAAREIEVERIKAEAAEATNRDLAEKQKKYELMMAEKEKSYQEHVKQLTEKMQQEREQLIAENEKIISLKLKEQERLLKEGFQNESRKLHQEIESIKKSQSSGKCTIL
;
A
#
# COMPACT_ATOMS: atom_id res chain seq x y z
N MET A 1 0.70 -28.04 31.19
CA MET A 1 1.02 -28.10 29.74
C MET A 1 0.44 -26.90 29.00
N GLU A 2 -0.85 -26.57 29.21
CA GLU A 2 -1.54 -25.47 28.51
C GLU A 2 -0.88 -24.08 28.64
N ASN A 3 -0.42 -23.71 29.84
CA ASN A 3 0.31 -22.44 30.04
C ASN A 3 1.66 -22.38 29.33
N ALA A 4 2.35 -23.51 29.17
CA ALA A 4 3.63 -23.56 28.46
C ALA A 4 3.42 -23.38 26.94
N VAL A 5 2.37 -23.99 26.39
CA VAL A 5 1.99 -23.83 24.97
C VAL A 5 1.57 -22.39 24.68
N LEU A 6 0.81 -21.74 25.57
CA LEU A 6 0.43 -20.34 25.42
C LEU A 6 1.64 -19.39 25.46
N THR A 7 2.59 -19.65 26.36
CA THR A 7 3.82 -18.85 26.46
C THR A 7 4.67 -19.02 25.19
N LEU A 8 4.80 -20.24 24.68
CA LEU A 8 5.51 -20.51 23.43
C LEU A 8 4.84 -19.81 22.24
N ALA A 9 3.51 -19.89 22.13
CA ALA A 9 2.75 -19.21 21.09
C ALA A 9 2.98 -17.69 21.09
N GLN A 10 3.07 -17.05 22.27
CA GLN A 10 3.35 -15.61 22.36
C GLN A 10 4.73 -15.25 21.78
N ILE A 11 5.76 -16.04 22.11
CA ILE A 11 7.13 -15.82 21.65
C ILE A 11 7.21 -16.03 20.14
N GLU A 12 6.72 -17.17 19.66
CA GLU A 12 6.79 -17.57 18.25
C GLU A 12 5.93 -16.66 17.37
N ASN A 13 4.72 -16.29 17.79
CA ASN A 13 3.88 -15.37 17.01
C ASN A 13 4.48 -13.96 16.95
N SER A 14 5.15 -13.50 18.02
CA SER A 14 5.86 -12.22 17.96
C SER A 14 7.04 -12.27 16.98
N ALA A 15 7.80 -13.36 16.98
CA ALA A 15 8.89 -13.56 16.03
C ALA A 15 8.38 -13.71 14.59
N ALA A 16 7.24 -14.37 14.39
CA ALA A 16 6.59 -14.52 13.09
C ALA A 16 6.15 -13.18 12.50
N VAL A 17 5.61 -12.26 13.32
CA VAL A 17 5.28 -10.89 12.87
C VAL A 17 6.55 -10.18 12.40
N GLN A 18 7.62 -10.24 13.19
CA GLN A 18 8.88 -9.58 12.83
C GLN A 18 9.45 -10.13 11.51
N LYS A 19 9.48 -11.46 11.37
CA LYS A 19 9.96 -12.15 10.16
C LYS A 19 9.14 -11.79 8.91
N ALA A 20 7.82 -11.66 9.06
CA ALA A 20 6.94 -11.25 7.96
C ALA A 20 7.21 -9.80 7.53
N ILE A 21 7.41 -8.88 8.47
CA ILE A 21 7.75 -7.49 8.18
C ILE A 21 9.14 -7.37 7.53
N GLU A 22 10.12 -8.12 8.02
CA GLU A 22 11.46 -8.15 7.41
C GLU A 22 11.41 -8.67 5.97
N HIS A 23 10.66 -9.75 5.71
CA HIS A 23 10.42 -10.25 4.36
C HIS A 23 9.77 -9.18 3.47
N TYR A 24 8.71 -8.54 3.96
CA TYR A 24 8.04 -7.46 3.23
C TYR A 24 9.00 -6.34 2.85
N GLU A 25 9.79 -5.84 3.82
CA GLU A 25 10.71 -4.72 3.58
C GLU A 25 11.82 -5.10 2.60
N GLU A 26 12.38 -6.30 2.73
CA GLU A 26 13.39 -6.80 1.81
C GLU A 26 12.85 -6.88 0.38
N GLN A 27 11.68 -7.49 0.20
CA GLN A 27 11.04 -7.64 -1.10
C GLN A 27 10.65 -6.30 -1.71
N MET A 28 10.08 -5.38 -0.92
CA MET A 28 9.74 -4.02 -1.40
C MET A 28 11.00 -3.27 -1.83
N ASN A 29 12.09 -3.34 -1.08
CA ASN A 29 13.34 -2.64 -1.43
C ASN A 29 14.05 -3.27 -2.65
N GLN A 30 13.90 -4.56 -2.90
CA GLN A 30 14.50 -5.25 -4.04
C GLN A 30 13.69 -5.08 -5.33
N LYS A 31 12.35 -5.19 -5.25
CA LYS A 31 11.46 -5.27 -6.41
C LYS A 31 10.91 -3.92 -6.85
N VAL A 32 10.84 -2.92 -5.96
CA VAL A 32 10.23 -1.62 -6.25
C VAL A 32 11.31 -0.59 -6.58
N HIS A 33 11.26 -0.08 -7.81
CA HIS A 33 12.09 1.04 -8.24
C HIS A 33 11.30 2.34 -8.13
N LEU A 34 11.89 3.33 -7.44
CA LEU A 34 11.27 4.64 -7.23
C LEU A 34 11.95 5.71 -8.13
N PRO A 35 11.18 6.69 -8.65
CA PRO A 35 9.74 6.79 -8.49
C PRO A 35 9.00 5.84 -9.47
N THR A 36 7.85 5.30 -9.06
CA THR A 36 6.96 4.60 -9.99
C THR A 36 6.20 5.61 -10.85
N GLU A 37 5.81 5.24 -12.07
CA GLU A 37 5.09 6.15 -12.97
C GLU A 37 3.69 6.47 -12.43
N THR A 38 3.03 5.49 -11.82
CA THR A 38 1.69 5.65 -11.26
C THR A 38 1.56 5.07 -9.86
N LEU A 39 0.51 5.48 -9.14
CA LEU A 39 0.15 4.89 -7.85
C LEU A 39 -0.27 3.43 -8.04
N GLN A 40 -0.99 3.16 -9.13
CA GLN A 40 -1.47 1.82 -9.45
C GLN A 40 -0.30 0.84 -9.62
N GLU A 41 0.76 1.24 -10.32
CA GLU A 41 1.98 0.44 -10.48
C GLU A 41 2.62 0.09 -9.12
N LEU A 42 2.78 1.07 -8.23
CA LEU A 42 3.30 0.83 -6.89
C LEU A 42 2.43 -0.18 -6.11
N LEU A 43 1.10 -0.02 -6.19
CA LEU A 43 0.17 -0.90 -5.50
C LEU A 43 0.14 -2.31 -6.11
N ASP A 44 0.29 -2.45 -7.43
CA ASP A 44 0.35 -3.76 -8.09
C ASP A 44 1.63 -4.52 -7.74
N LEU A 45 2.75 -3.83 -7.53
CA LEU A 45 3.99 -4.43 -6.99
C LEU A 45 3.85 -4.78 -5.50
N HIS A 46 3.15 -3.95 -4.74
CA HIS A 46 2.93 -4.12 -3.30
C HIS A 46 2.10 -5.37 -2.96
N ARG A 47 0.96 -5.58 -3.62
CA ARG A 47 0.01 -6.68 -3.31
C ARG A 47 0.64 -8.06 -3.19
N PRO A 48 1.42 -8.57 -4.18
CA PRO A 48 2.02 -9.89 -4.06
C PRO A 48 3.02 -9.96 -2.90
N ILE A 49 3.75 -8.88 -2.63
CA ILE A 49 4.73 -8.82 -1.52
C ILE A 49 4.03 -8.85 -0.17
N GLU A 50 2.91 -8.12 -0.03
CA GLU A 50 2.06 -8.17 1.16
C GLU A 50 1.51 -9.59 1.40
N SER A 51 0.97 -10.21 0.34
CA SER A 51 0.46 -11.58 0.39
C SER A 51 1.54 -12.59 0.80
N GLU A 52 2.75 -12.50 0.23
CA GLU A 52 3.90 -13.31 0.63
C GLU A 52 4.28 -13.12 2.11
N ALA A 53 4.26 -11.87 2.60
CA ALA A 53 4.56 -11.58 4.00
C ALA A 53 3.54 -12.19 4.97
N ILE A 54 2.24 -12.13 4.61
CA ILE A 54 1.18 -12.78 5.40
C ILE A 54 1.35 -14.31 5.38
N GLU A 55 1.71 -14.91 4.23
CA GLU A 55 2.03 -16.33 4.18
C GLU A 55 3.21 -16.71 5.08
N VAL A 56 4.26 -15.89 5.11
CA VAL A 56 5.40 -16.07 6.01
C VAL A 56 4.91 -16.07 7.46
N PHE A 57 4.07 -15.13 7.86
CA PHE A 57 3.48 -15.12 9.21
C PHE A 57 2.66 -16.39 9.47
N ILE A 58 1.78 -16.77 8.55
CA ILE A 58 0.90 -17.95 8.68
C ILE A 58 1.70 -19.22 8.91
N LYS A 59 2.78 -19.44 8.15
CA LYS A 59 3.66 -20.61 8.24
C LYS A 59 4.47 -20.69 9.54
N ASN A 60 4.67 -19.57 10.23
CA ASN A 60 5.52 -19.48 11.42
C ASN A 60 4.74 -19.15 12.71
N SER A 61 3.41 -19.10 12.66
CA SER A 61 2.56 -18.76 13.81
C SER A 61 1.60 -19.88 14.15
N PHE A 62 1.17 -19.97 15.41
CA PHE A 62 0.16 -20.92 15.87
C PHE A 62 -0.56 -20.38 17.12
N LYS A 63 -1.80 -20.83 17.34
CA LYS A 63 -2.61 -20.46 18.53
C LYS A 63 -2.66 -18.94 18.79
N ASP A 64 -2.87 -18.15 17.74
CA ASP A 64 -3.04 -16.69 17.85
C ASP A 64 -4.44 -16.36 18.38
N VAL A 65 -4.58 -16.41 19.71
CA VAL A 65 -5.84 -16.13 20.40
C VAL A 65 -6.30 -14.70 20.07
N ASP A 66 -7.56 -14.56 19.67
CA ASP A 66 -8.21 -13.32 19.24
C ASP A 66 -7.56 -12.62 18.02
N GLN A 67 -6.69 -13.34 17.30
CA GLN A 67 -5.95 -12.85 16.13
C GLN A 67 -5.12 -11.60 16.45
N LYS A 68 -4.58 -11.53 17.68
CA LYS A 68 -3.89 -10.33 18.17
C LYS A 68 -2.61 -10.05 17.38
N PHE A 69 -1.82 -11.08 17.11
CA PHE A 69 -0.56 -10.92 16.38
C PHE A 69 -0.82 -10.64 14.89
N GLN A 70 -1.85 -11.27 14.35
CA GLN A 70 -2.29 -11.05 12.98
C GLN A 70 -2.79 -9.62 12.74
N LYS A 71 -3.62 -9.06 13.64
CA LYS A 71 -4.02 -7.63 13.57
C LYS A 71 -2.82 -6.71 13.64
N LYS A 72 -1.88 -7.00 14.55
CA LYS A 72 -0.62 -6.28 14.68
C LYS A 72 0.24 -6.34 13.42
N LEU A 73 0.24 -7.45 12.69
CA LEU A 73 0.90 -7.57 11.39
C LEU A 73 0.21 -6.66 10.35
N GLY A 74 -1.11 -6.73 10.24
CA GLY A 74 -1.89 -5.91 9.32
C GLY A 74 -1.66 -4.41 9.52
N ASP A 75 -1.70 -3.94 10.76
CA ASP A 75 -1.43 -2.53 11.09
C ASP A 75 -0.02 -2.09 10.67
N GLN A 76 0.98 -2.96 10.85
CA GLN A 76 2.34 -2.67 10.44
C GLN A 76 2.52 -2.68 8.91
N LEU A 77 1.90 -3.62 8.19
CA LEU A 77 1.93 -3.66 6.73
C LEU A 77 1.30 -2.41 6.13
N VAL A 78 0.16 -1.96 6.67
CA VAL A 78 -0.47 -0.69 6.28
C VAL A 78 0.47 0.50 6.51
N ALA A 79 1.08 0.59 7.69
CA ALA A 79 2.02 1.67 8.01
C ALA A 79 3.25 1.66 7.08
N LYS A 80 3.78 0.47 6.74
CA LYS A 80 4.92 0.33 5.82
C LYS A 80 4.52 0.72 4.39
N ARG A 81 3.35 0.30 3.90
CA ARG A 81 2.81 0.73 2.61
C ARG A 81 2.72 2.25 2.52
N ASP A 82 2.12 2.89 3.53
CA ASP A 82 1.95 4.33 3.56
C ASP A 82 3.31 5.06 3.59
N ALA A 83 4.30 4.51 4.28
CA ALA A 83 5.67 5.00 4.26
C ALA A 83 6.32 4.87 2.87
N PHE A 84 6.10 3.76 2.16
CA PHE A 84 6.59 3.58 0.78
C PHE A 84 5.92 4.53 -0.21
N ILE A 85 4.60 4.76 -0.07
CA ILE A 85 3.89 5.76 -0.88
C ILE A 85 4.49 7.14 -0.65
N LYS A 86 4.71 7.53 0.61
CA LYS A 86 5.35 8.81 0.93
C LYS A 86 6.76 8.91 0.33
N LYS A 87 7.59 7.87 0.50
CA LYS A 87 8.93 7.83 -0.09
C LYS A 87 8.89 7.96 -1.62
N ASN A 88 7.93 7.32 -2.28
CA ASN A 88 7.73 7.43 -3.72
C ASN A 88 7.39 8.86 -4.14
N MET A 89 6.52 9.54 -3.38
CA MET A 89 6.21 10.96 -3.60
C MET A 89 7.46 11.82 -3.42
N ASP A 90 8.22 11.64 -2.34
CA ASP A 90 9.43 12.44 -2.07
C ASP A 90 10.47 12.31 -3.20
N VAL A 91 10.72 11.08 -3.68
CA VAL A 91 11.64 10.82 -4.80
C VAL A 91 11.11 11.41 -6.10
N SER A 92 9.80 11.30 -6.34
CA SER A 92 9.13 11.90 -7.49
C SER A 92 9.23 13.42 -7.48
N SER A 93 9.02 14.08 -6.33
CA SER A 93 9.17 15.53 -6.18
C SER A 93 10.61 15.98 -6.46
N ALA A 94 11.61 15.28 -5.94
CA ALA A 94 13.02 15.59 -6.20
C ALA A 94 13.33 15.50 -7.70
N ARG A 95 12.94 14.39 -8.34
CA ARG A 95 13.14 14.18 -9.78
C ARG A 95 12.45 15.24 -10.63
N CYS A 96 11.23 15.63 -10.27
CA CYS A 96 10.50 16.68 -10.97
C CYS A 96 11.16 18.05 -10.78
N SER A 97 11.71 18.33 -9.59
CA SER A 97 12.44 19.58 -9.31
C SER A 97 13.65 19.72 -10.23
N ASP A 98 14.48 18.67 -10.31
CA ASP A 98 15.66 18.64 -11.19
C ASP A 98 15.24 18.86 -12.66
N LEU A 99 14.19 18.17 -13.12
CA LEU A 99 13.68 18.31 -14.48
C LEU A 99 13.13 19.71 -14.77
N LEU A 100 12.46 20.34 -13.81
CA LEU A 100 11.95 21.70 -13.95
C LEU A 100 13.10 22.70 -14.08
N GLU A 101 14.15 22.56 -13.27
CA GLU A 101 15.36 23.39 -13.36
C GLU A 101 16.06 23.20 -14.71
N ASP A 102 16.27 21.96 -15.14
CA ASP A 102 16.94 21.65 -16.41
C ASP A 102 16.15 22.15 -17.64
N ILE A 103 14.82 22.03 -17.61
CA ILE A 103 13.95 22.37 -18.74
C ILE A 103 13.65 23.86 -18.79
N PHE A 104 13.33 24.48 -17.65
CA PHE A 104 12.86 25.86 -17.59
C PHE A 104 13.93 26.86 -17.13
N GLY A 105 15.04 26.43 -16.53
CA GLY A 105 16.15 27.30 -16.13
C GLY A 105 16.62 28.23 -17.25
N PRO A 106 16.82 27.75 -18.50
CA PRO A 106 17.16 28.63 -19.63
C PRO A 106 16.11 29.70 -19.93
N LEU A 107 14.82 29.38 -19.79
CA LEU A 107 13.74 30.36 -19.97
C LEU A 107 13.80 31.44 -18.89
N GLU A 108 14.07 31.06 -17.64
CA GLU A 108 14.21 32.01 -16.53
C GLU A 108 15.35 33.00 -16.76
N GLU A 109 16.50 32.53 -17.25
CA GLU A 109 17.63 33.39 -17.57
C GLU A 109 17.32 34.35 -18.74
N GLU A 110 16.62 33.87 -19.78
CA GLU A 110 16.18 34.74 -20.87
C GLU A 110 15.20 35.84 -20.41
N VAL A 111 14.31 35.51 -19.47
CA VAL A 111 13.43 36.49 -18.83
C VAL A 111 14.24 37.52 -18.06
N LYS A 112 15.20 37.09 -17.22
CA LYS A 112 16.07 38.00 -16.44
C LYS A 112 16.89 38.94 -17.34
N GLN A 113 17.30 38.45 -18.51
CA GLN A 113 18.02 39.24 -19.51
C GLN A 113 17.13 40.22 -20.29
N GLY A 114 15.81 40.22 -20.05
CA GLY A 114 14.86 41.11 -20.72
C GLY A 114 14.54 40.69 -22.16
N THR A 115 14.78 39.42 -22.53
CA THR A 115 14.54 38.91 -23.90
C THR A 115 13.09 39.12 -24.34
N PHE A 116 12.15 38.99 -23.38
CA PHE A 116 10.71 39.13 -23.61
C PHE A 116 10.15 40.53 -23.32
N SER A 117 11.01 41.52 -23.01
CA SER A 117 10.56 42.90 -22.70
C SER A 117 10.35 43.78 -23.93
N LYS A 118 10.39 43.19 -25.14
CA LYS A 118 10.16 43.89 -26.41
C LYS A 118 8.67 43.77 -26.81
N PRO A 119 8.14 44.67 -27.67
CA PRO A 119 6.77 44.53 -28.19
C PRO A 119 6.53 43.15 -28.80
N GLY A 120 5.48 42.46 -28.35
CA GLY A 120 5.12 41.09 -28.74
C GLY A 120 5.79 39.99 -27.91
N GLY A 121 6.60 40.37 -26.92
CA GLY A 121 7.35 39.46 -26.09
C GLY A 121 6.49 38.57 -25.18
N TYR A 122 5.28 39.01 -24.81
CA TYR A 122 4.37 38.20 -23.99
C TYR A 122 3.96 36.91 -24.70
N TYR A 123 3.52 37.00 -25.97
CA TYR A 123 3.13 35.81 -26.73
C TYR A 123 4.32 34.91 -27.06
N LEU A 124 5.50 35.48 -27.28
CA LEU A 124 6.73 34.70 -27.46
C LEU A 124 7.09 33.91 -26.20
N PHE A 125 6.93 34.53 -25.02
CA PHE A 125 7.09 33.85 -23.73
C PHE A 125 6.10 32.71 -23.57
N LEU A 126 4.81 32.93 -23.86
CA LEU A 126 3.78 31.89 -23.78
C LEU A 126 4.06 30.71 -24.71
N GLN A 127 4.47 30.98 -25.96
CA GLN A 127 4.82 29.92 -26.90
C GLN A 127 5.97 29.07 -26.36
N LYS A 128 7.04 29.70 -25.89
CA LYS A 128 8.19 28.98 -25.33
C LYS A 128 7.83 28.21 -24.06
N LYS A 129 7.01 28.79 -23.18
CA LYS A 129 6.46 28.11 -22.00
C LYS A 129 5.72 26.83 -22.40
N GLN A 130 4.83 26.89 -23.40
CA GLN A 130 4.07 25.73 -23.87
C GLN A 130 4.97 24.64 -24.51
N GLU A 131 6.01 25.04 -25.24
CA GLU A 131 6.98 24.09 -25.80
C GLU A 131 7.75 23.34 -24.69
N LEU A 132 8.19 24.07 -23.66
CA LEU A 132 8.88 23.50 -22.51
C LEU A 132 7.97 22.63 -21.63
N GLU A 133 6.70 23.02 -21.47
CA GLU A 133 5.69 22.20 -20.80
C GLU A 133 5.50 20.86 -21.50
N LYS A 134 5.39 20.85 -22.84
CA LYS A 134 5.32 19.61 -23.62
C LYS A 134 6.56 18.74 -23.39
N LYS A 135 7.75 19.34 -23.38
CA LYS A 135 9.01 18.65 -23.11
C LYS A 135 9.03 18.01 -21.72
N TYR A 136 8.56 18.73 -20.69
CA TYR A 136 8.43 18.19 -19.33
C TYR A 136 7.43 17.04 -19.28
N ASN A 137 6.26 17.19 -19.90
CA ASN A 137 5.22 16.16 -19.91
C ASN A 137 5.68 14.88 -20.62
N GLN A 138 6.53 14.99 -21.64
CA GLN A 138 7.13 13.84 -22.35
C GLN A 138 8.29 13.18 -21.62
N ALA A 139 8.88 13.81 -20.60
CA ALA A 139 10.00 13.23 -19.85
C ALA A 139 9.56 11.98 -19.05
N PRO A 140 10.23 10.83 -19.16
CA PRO A 140 9.89 9.64 -18.38
C PRO A 140 10.38 9.74 -16.93
N GLY A 141 9.86 8.88 -16.05
CA GLY A 141 10.35 8.69 -14.69
C GLY A 141 10.02 9.84 -13.74
N LYS A 142 8.98 10.63 -14.02
CA LYS A 142 8.57 11.73 -13.14
C LYS A 142 7.83 11.22 -11.91
N GLY A 143 6.93 10.26 -12.12
CA GLY A 143 6.09 9.66 -11.09
C GLY A 143 4.97 10.55 -10.56
N LEU A 144 4.48 10.21 -9.37
CA LEU A 144 3.24 10.72 -8.76
C LEU A 144 3.11 12.24 -8.61
N GLN A 145 4.23 12.96 -8.54
CA GLN A 145 4.30 14.39 -8.25
C GLN A 145 4.47 15.24 -9.51
N ALA A 146 4.47 14.64 -10.70
CA ALA A 146 4.68 15.33 -11.97
C ALA A 146 3.80 16.56 -12.17
N GLU A 147 2.48 16.39 -12.02
CA GLU A 147 1.51 17.47 -12.24
C GLU A 147 1.54 18.52 -11.12
N GLU A 148 1.64 18.07 -9.87
CA GLU A 148 1.67 18.95 -8.69
C GLU A 148 2.90 19.86 -8.70
N MET A 149 4.07 19.32 -9.05
CA MET A 149 5.32 20.09 -9.11
C MET A 149 5.30 21.10 -10.26
N LEU A 150 4.79 20.71 -11.43
CA LEU A 150 4.65 21.62 -12.56
C LEU A 150 3.67 22.77 -12.25
N LYS A 151 2.55 22.45 -11.61
CA LYS A 151 1.55 23.44 -11.16
C LYS A 151 2.18 24.46 -10.21
N LYS A 152 2.82 24.00 -9.13
CA LYS A 152 3.50 24.88 -8.15
C LYS A 152 4.59 25.73 -8.81
N TYR A 153 5.32 25.15 -9.75
CA TYR A 153 6.31 25.87 -10.53
C TYR A 153 5.67 27.03 -11.31
N PHE A 154 4.59 26.78 -12.07
CA PHE A 154 3.92 27.85 -12.81
C PHE A 154 3.30 28.91 -11.91
N GLU A 155 2.65 28.52 -10.81
CA GLU A 155 2.14 29.47 -9.81
C GLU A 155 3.25 30.39 -9.27
N SER A 156 4.46 29.85 -9.05
CA SER A 156 5.62 30.66 -8.63
C SER A 156 6.10 31.66 -9.68
N LYS A 157 5.67 31.53 -10.94
CA LYS A 157 6.04 32.40 -12.07
C LYS A 157 4.89 33.30 -12.54
N ASP A 158 3.75 33.32 -11.85
CA ASP A 158 2.58 34.10 -12.26
C ASP A 158 2.88 35.61 -12.34
N ASP A 159 3.62 36.15 -11.37
CA ASP A 159 4.02 37.57 -11.35
C ASP A 159 4.86 37.97 -12.59
N VAL A 160 5.70 37.05 -13.07
CA VAL A 160 6.51 37.25 -14.28
C VAL A 160 5.62 37.34 -15.51
N ALA A 161 4.68 36.39 -15.64
CA ALA A 161 3.74 36.38 -16.75
C ALA A 161 2.83 37.62 -16.74
N GLU A 162 2.35 38.03 -15.55
CA GLU A 162 1.53 39.22 -15.37
C GLU A 162 2.30 40.51 -15.71
N THR A 163 3.56 40.60 -15.29
CA THR A 163 4.42 41.76 -15.61
C THR A 163 4.66 41.85 -17.11
N LEU A 164 4.95 40.74 -17.79
CA LEU A 164 5.12 40.73 -19.24
C LEU A 164 3.84 41.12 -19.96
N LEU A 165 2.68 40.63 -19.51
CA LEU A 165 1.37 40.99 -20.08
C LEU A 165 1.08 42.49 -19.97
N LYS A 166 1.35 43.07 -18.80
CA LYS A 166 1.12 44.50 -18.52
C LYS A 166 2.09 45.41 -19.28
N THR A 167 3.34 45.00 -19.45
CA THR A 167 4.40 45.82 -20.05
C THR A 167 4.48 45.72 -21.57
N ASP A 168 3.88 44.69 -22.18
CA ASP A 168 3.86 44.54 -23.63
C ASP A 168 3.02 45.63 -24.31
N GLN A 169 3.70 46.49 -25.08
CA GLN A 169 3.13 47.63 -25.79
C GLN A 169 2.42 47.24 -27.09
N SER A 170 2.60 46.01 -27.56
CA SER A 170 1.90 45.49 -28.75
C SER A 170 0.44 45.11 -28.47
N LEU A 171 0.08 44.95 -27.19
CA LEU A 171 -1.25 44.55 -26.73
C LEU A 171 -2.13 45.76 -26.45
N THR A 172 -3.37 45.72 -26.95
CA THR A 172 -4.42 46.67 -26.56
C THR A 172 -4.98 46.29 -25.19
N GLU A 173 -5.63 47.24 -24.52
CA GLU A 173 -6.24 46.97 -23.21
C GLU A 173 -7.30 45.87 -23.27
N ALA A 174 -8.14 45.89 -24.33
CA ALA A 174 -9.12 44.83 -24.56
C ALA A 174 -8.46 43.44 -24.77
N ALA A 175 -7.31 43.38 -25.45
CA ALA A 175 -6.57 42.13 -25.62
C ALA A 175 -5.99 41.62 -24.29
N ARG A 176 -5.54 42.52 -23.41
CA ARG A 176 -5.07 42.15 -22.06
C ARG A 176 -6.20 41.63 -21.18
N GLU A 177 -7.38 42.27 -21.22
CA GLU A 177 -8.55 41.81 -20.48
C GLU A 177 -8.98 40.40 -20.90
N ILE A 178 -9.00 40.14 -22.21
CA ILE A 178 -9.29 38.79 -22.74
C ILE A 178 -8.29 37.76 -22.20
N GLU A 179 -7.01 38.11 -22.17
CA GLU A 179 -5.96 37.21 -21.67
C GLU A 179 -6.08 36.95 -20.17
N VAL A 180 -6.41 37.96 -19.38
CA VAL A 180 -6.68 37.81 -17.94
C VAL A 180 -7.84 36.85 -17.71
N GLU A 181 -8.93 36.97 -18.48
CA GLU A 181 -10.07 36.05 -18.38
C GLU A 181 -9.69 34.62 -18.85
N ARG A 182 -8.84 34.49 -19.88
CA ARG A 182 -8.30 33.20 -20.33
C ARG A 182 -7.50 32.52 -19.22
N ILE A 183 -6.59 33.24 -18.56
CA ILE A 183 -5.79 32.73 -17.43
C ILE A 183 -6.69 32.27 -16.28
N LYS A 184 -7.73 33.05 -15.94
CA LYS A 184 -8.70 32.66 -14.89
C LYS A 184 -9.45 31.37 -15.25
N ALA A 185 -9.87 31.23 -16.51
CA ALA A 185 -10.53 30.02 -16.98
C ALA A 185 -9.60 28.79 -16.91
N GLU A 186 -8.35 28.93 -17.35
CA GLU A 186 -7.34 27.87 -17.27
C GLU A 186 -7.03 27.46 -15.82
N ALA A 187 -6.91 28.42 -14.91
CA ALA A 187 -6.70 28.16 -13.49
C ALA A 187 -7.89 27.41 -12.84
N ALA A 188 -9.12 27.77 -13.21
CA ALA A 188 -10.32 27.07 -12.75
C ALA A 188 -10.37 25.63 -13.28
N GLU A 189 -10.04 25.42 -14.56
CA GLU A 189 -9.97 24.08 -15.15
C GLU A 189 -8.88 23.22 -14.49
N ALA A 190 -7.69 23.77 -14.26
CA ALA A 190 -6.60 23.09 -13.57
C ALA A 190 -6.97 22.70 -12.13
N THR A 191 -7.73 23.55 -11.43
CA THR A 191 -8.25 23.25 -10.09
C THR A 191 -9.23 22.07 -10.10
N ASN A 192 -10.12 22.02 -11.11
CA ASN A 192 -11.04 20.90 -11.27
C ASN A 192 -10.30 19.58 -11.59
N ARG A 193 -9.26 19.64 -12.44
CA ARG A 193 -8.42 18.47 -12.75
C ARG A 193 -7.70 17.93 -11.50
N ASP A 194 -7.08 18.81 -10.72
CA ASP A 194 -6.42 18.44 -9.44
C ASP A 194 -7.39 17.79 -8.45
N LEU A 195 -8.62 18.32 -8.35
CA LEU A 195 -9.65 17.71 -7.50
C LEU A 195 -10.02 16.30 -7.97
N ALA A 196 -10.21 16.10 -9.28
CA ALA A 196 -10.52 14.79 -9.85
C ALA A 196 -9.37 13.80 -9.65
N GLU A 197 -8.12 14.22 -9.78
CA GLU A 197 -6.95 13.39 -9.50
C GLU A 197 -6.88 12.95 -8.04
N LYS A 198 -7.08 13.89 -7.10
CA LYS A 198 -7.10 13.61 -5.66
C LYS A 198 -8.21 12.62 -5.32
N GLN A 199 -9.40 12.79 -5.89
CA GLN A 199 -10.51 11.87 -5.72
C GLN A 199 -10.15 10.47 -6.24
N LYS A 200 -9.60 10.37 -7.46
CA LYS A 200 -9.16 9.09 -8.03
C LYS A 200 -8.11 8.40 -7.16
N LYS A 201 -7.11 9.15 -6.64
CA LYS A 201 -6.09 8.63 -5.71
C LYS A 201 -6.72 8.10 -4.42
N TYR A 202 -7.70 8.82 -3.86
CA TYR A 202 -8.43 8.40 -2.66
C TYR A 202 -9.24 7.11 -2.90
N GLU A 203 -9.98 7.03 -4.01
CA GLU A 203 -10.75 5.83 -4.40
C GLU A 203 -9.84 4.61 -4.58
N LEU A 204 -8.69 4.79 -5.25
CA LEU A 204 -7.68 3.72 -5.40
C LEU A 204 -7.16 3.23 -4.05
N MET A 205 -6.82 4.14 -3.13
CA MET A 205 -6.35 3.77 -1.79
C MET A 205 -7.40 3.02 -0.97
N MET A 206 -8.67 3.42 -1.08
CA MET A 206 -9.78 2.72 -0.42
C MET A 206 -9.99 1.32 -1.01
N ALA A 207 -9.97 1.19 -2.33
CA ALA A 207 -10.07 -0.10 -3.00
C ALA A 207 -8.91 -1.04 -2.65
N GLU A 208 -7.70 -0.50 -2.53
CA GLU A 208 -6.52 -1.27 -2.12
C GLU A 208 -6.65 -1.78 -0.69
N LYS A 209 -7.08 -0.93 0.23
CA LYS A 209 -7.29 -1.31 1.63
C LYS A 209 -8.32 -2.43 1.76
N GLU A 210 -9.39 -2.36 0.97
CA GLU A 210 -10.42 -3.41 0.94
C GLU A 210 -9.87 -4.73 0.37
N LYS A 211 -9.12 -4.69 -0.74
CA LYS A 211 -8.50 -5.89 -1.33
C LYS A 211 -7.51 -6.57 -0.39
N SER A 212 -6.63 -5.78 0.24
CA SER A 212 -5.67 -6.26 1.23
C SER A 212 -6.40 -6.93 2.41
N TYR A 213 -7.45 -6.30 2.93
CA TYR A 213 -8.28 -6.87 3.99
C TYR A 213 -8.92 -8.19 3.58
N GLN A 214 -9.51 -8.26 2.38
CA GLN A 214 -10.15 -9.48 1.86
C GLN A 214 -9.15 -10.63 1.69
N GLU A 215 -7.96 -10.38 1.14
CA GLU A 215 -6.93 -11.41 0.98
C GLU A 215 -6.44 -11.90 2.35
N HIS A 216 -6.28 -10.99 3.30
CA HIS A 216 -5.86 -11.35 4.65
C HIS A 216 -6.90 -12.25 5.36
N VAL A 217 -8.18 -11.93 5.24
CA VAL A 217 -9.28 -12.76 5.76
C VAL A 217 -9.31 -14.13 5.09
N LYS A 218 -9.09 -14.18 3.77
CA LYS A 218 -9.06 -15.43 3.00
C LYS A 218 -7.93 -16.35 3.47
N GLN A 219 -6.69 -15.87 3.51
CA GLN A 219 -5.54 -16.67 3.94
C GLN A 219 -5.68 -17.15 5.40
N LEU A 220 -6.28 -16.35 6.27
CA LEU A 220 -6.60 -16.76 7.63
C LEU A 220 -7.61 -17.90 7.67
N THR A 221 -8.69 -17.77 6.91
CA THR A 221 -9.75 -18.77 6.85
C THR A 221 -9.20 -20.12 6.37
N GLU A 222 -8.32 -20.08 5.36
CA GLU A 222 -7.62 -21.27 4.87
C GLU A 222 -6.72 -21.89 5.96
N LYS A 223 -5.94 -21.08 6.69
CA LYS A 223 -5.14 -21.57 7.82
C LYS A 223 -5.99 -22.24 8.90
N MET A 224 -7.06 -21.58 9.35
CA MET A 224 -7.92 -22.12 10.41
C MET A 224 -8.56 -23.44 10.00
N GLN A 225 -8.93 -23.59 8.73
CA GLN A 225 -9.47 -24.83 8.20
C GLN A 225 -8.41 -25.93 8.18
N GLN A 226 -7.18 -25.64 7.76
CA GLN A 226 -6.07 -26.60 7.78
C GLN A 226 -5.70 -27.05 9.20
N GLU A 227 -5.59 -26.12 10.16
CA GLU A 227 -5.32 -26.44 11.56
C GLU A 227 -6.43 -27.31 12.17
N ARG A 228 -7.69 -27.04 11.81
CA ARG A 228 -8.84 -27.84 12.23
C ARG A 228 -8.76 -29.27 11.69
N GLU A 229 -8.45 -29.44 10.41
CA GLU A 229 -8.30 -30.76 9.78
C GLU A 229 -7.16 -31.56 10.41
N GLN A 230 -6.02 -30.92 10.65
CA GLN A 230 -4.89 -31.53 11.36
C GLN A 230 -5.26 -31.96 12.77
N LEU A 231 -5.95 -31.11 13.53
CA LEU A 231 -6.40 -31.42 14.88
C LEU A 231 -7.39 -32.60 14.90
N ILE A 232 -8.29 -32.69 13.92
CA ILE A 232 -9.22 -33.82 13.79
C ILE A 232 -8.42 -35.11 13.53
N ALA A 233 -7.50 -35.10 12.56
CA ALA A 233 -6.68 -36.26 12.22
C ALA A 233 -5.79 -36.73 13.39
N GLU A 234 -5.18 -35.80 14.14
CA GLU A 234 -4.39 -36.12 15.32
C GLU A 234 -5.25 -36.77 16.42
N ASN A 235 -6.43 -36.20 16.69
CA ASN A 235 -7.36 -36.76 17.67
C ASN A 235 -7.88 -38.14 17.24
N GLU A 236 -8.17 -38.36 15.96
CA GLU A 236 -8.56 -39.68 15.43
C GLU A 236 -7.46 -40.73 15.63
N LYS A 237 -6.19 -40.34 15.39
CA LYS A 237 -5.03 -41.20 15.65
C LYS A 237 -4.90 -41.53 17.14
N ILE A 238 -5.09 -40.54 18.03
CA ILE A 238 -5.08 -40.74 19.48
C ILE A 238 -6.20 -41.69 19.91
N ILE A 239 -7.42 -41.49 19.39
CA ILE A 239 -8.57 -42.37 19.68
C ILE A 239 -8.28 -43.80 19.22
N SER A 240 -7.72 -43.98 18.01
CA SER A 240 -7.36 -45.30 17.49
C SER A 240 -6.35 -46.03 18.39
N LEU A 241 -5.32 -45.33 18.86
CA LEU A 241 -4.33 -45.90 19.80
C LEU A 241 -4.98 -46.26 21.15
N LYS A 242 -5.83 -45.38 21.69
CA LYS A 242 -6.54 -45.64 22.95
C LYS A 242 -7.51 -46.82 22.84
N LEU A 243 -8.18 -47.00 21.70
CA LEU A 243 -9.06 -48.14 21.45
C LEU A 243 -8.28 -49.47 21.41
N LYS A 244 -7.13 -49.51 20.72
CA LYS A 244 -6.28 -50.71 20.70
C LYS A 244 -5.78 -51.10 22.09
N GLU A 245 -5.36 -50.11 22.88
CA GLU A 245 -4.92 -50.35 24.25
C GLU A 245 -6.07 -50.78 25.17
N GLN A 246 -7.25 -50.20 24.98
CA GLN A 246 -8.46 -50.61 25.69
C GLN A 246 -8.80 -52.09 25.43
N GLU A 247 -8.73 -52.55 24.17
CA GLU A 247 -8.94 -53.96 23.82
C GLU A 247 -7.92 -54.88 24.51
N ARG A 248 -6.65 -54.45 24.60
CA ARG A 248 -5.58 -55.19 25.27
C ARG A 248 -5.86 -55.34 26.76
N LEU A 249 -6.20 -54.24 27.44
CA LEU A 249 -6.51 -54.23 28.88
C LEU A 249 -7.75 -55.07 29.21
N LEU A 250 -8.76 -55.09 28.33
CA LEU A 250 -9.93 -55.97 28.49
C LEU A 250 -9.55 -57.45 28.40
N LYS A 251 -8.66 -57.84 27.48
CA LYS A 251 -8.17 -59.22 27.37
C LYS A 251 -7.33 -59.65 28.58
N GLU A 252 -6.59 -58.72 29.17
CA GLU A 252 -5.76 -58.96 30.35
C GLU A 252 -6.55 -58.88 31.69
N GLY A 253 -7.84 -58.52 31.65
CA GLY A 253 -8.72 -58.48 32.83
C GLY A 253 -8.75 -57.16 33.60
N PHE A 254 -8.06 -56.12 33.12
CA PHE A 254 -7.98 -54.79 33.74
C PHE A 254 -9.21 -53.92 33.42
N GLN A 255 -10.36 -54.26 34.02
CA GLN A 255 -11.65 -53.61 33.73
C GLN A 255 -11.70 -52.12 34.13
N ASN A 256 -11.02 -51.74 35.22
CA ASN A 256 -11.07 -50.36 35.72
C ASN A 256 -10.28 -49.41 34.81
N GLU A 257 -9.10 -49.83 34.36
CA GLU A 257 -8.22 -49.10 33.44
C GLU A 257 -8.89 -48.95 32.07
N SER A 258 -9.51 -50.02 31.57
CA SER A 258 -10.31 -49.97 30.32
C SER A 258 -11.45 -48.95 30.40
N ARG A 259 -12.14 -48.87 31.55
CA ARG A 259 -13.21 -47.88 31.77
C ARG A 259 -12.69 -46.44 31.78
N LYS A 260 -11.51 -46.20 32.37
CA LYS A 260 -10.85 -44.88 32.33
C LYS A 260 -10.50 -44.46 30.90
N LEU A 261 -9.90 -45.36 30.11
CA LEU A 261 -9.62 -45.09 28.70
C LEU A 261 -10.89 -44.82 27.89
N HIS A 262 -12.00 -45.52 28.18
CA HIS A 262 -13.28 -45.23 27.54
C HIS A 262 -13.75 -43.80 27.81
N GLN A 263 -13.67 -43.35 29.07
CA GLN A 263 -14.05 -42.00 29.47
C GLN A 263 -13.17 -40.94 28.79
N GLU A 264 -11.87 -41.20 28.65
CA GLU A 264 -10.95 -40.33 27.92
C GLU A 264 -11.30 -40.24 26.42
N ILE A 265 -11.63 -41.36 25.77
CA ILE A 265 -12.06 -41.39 24.36
C ILE A 265 -13.34 -40.57 24.18
N GLU A 266 -14.34 -40.76 25.05
CA GLU A 266 -15.59 -40.01 24.98
C GLU A 266 -15.38 -38.52 25.26
N SER A 267 -14.45 -38.17 26.17
CA SER A 267 -14.08 -36.77 26.39
C SER A 267 -13.44 -36.13 25.16
N ILE A 268 -12.55 -36.84 24.45
CA ILE A 268 -11.92 -36.33 23.21
C ILE A 268 -12.99 -36.15 22.13
N LYS A 269 -13.85 -37.14 21.88
CA LYS A 269 -14.95 -37.03 20.91
C LYS A 269 -15.91 -35.88 21.21
N LYS A 270 -16.21 -35.65 22.50
CA LYS A 270 -17.05 -34.53 22.93
C LYS A 270 -16.37 -33.18 22.70
N SER A 271 -15.06 -33.09 22.94
CA SER A 271 -14.30 -31.86 22.67
C SER A 271 -14.22 -31.52 21.17
N GLN A 272 -14.16 -32.53 20.28
CA GLN A 272 -14.22 -32.36 18.82
C GLN A 272 -15.57 -31.82 18.34
N SER A 273 -16.69 -32.25 18.94
CA SER A 273 -18.04 -31.80 18.56
C SER A 273 -18.41 -30.42 19.10
N SER A 274 -17.77 -29.99 20.19
CA SER A 274 -17.95 -28.64 20.78
C SER A 274 -17.11 -27.54 20.13
N GLY A 275 -16.15 -27.87 19.28
CA GLY A 275 -15.29 -26.93 18.55
C GLY A 275 -15.99 -26.14 17.44
N LYS A 276 -17.21 -25.64 17.68
CA LYS A 276 -17.84 -24.64 16.82
C LYS A 276 -17.10 -23.32 17.03
N CYS A 277 -16.12 -23.06 16.16
CA CYS A 277 -15.61 -21.71 15.97
C CYS A 277 -16.77 -20.88 15.40
N THR A 278 -17.37 -20.03 16.22
CA THR A 278 -18.41 -19.09 15.77
C THR A 278 -17.77 -18.13 14.79
N ILE A 279 -18.21 -18.19 13.53
CA ILE A 279 -17.89 -17.21 12.51
C ILE A 279 -18.66 -15.95 12.89
N LEU A 280 -17.96 -14.90 13.31
CA LEU A 280 -18.46 -13.52 13.36
C LEU A 280 -17.58 -12.68 12.44
#